data_AF-A0A524Q2G5-F1
#
_entry.id   AF-A0A524Q2G5-F1
#
_cell.length_a   1.000
_cell.length_b   1.000
_cell.length_c   1.000
_cell.angle_alpha   90.00
_cell.angle_beta   90.00
_cell.angle_gamma   90.00
#
_symmetry.space_group_name_H-M   'P 1'
#
loop_
_entity.id
_entity.type
_entity.pdbx_description
1 polymer ?
#
loop_
_entity_poly.entity_id
_entity_poly.type
_entity_poly.pdbx_seq_one_letter_code
_entity_poly.pdbx_strand_id
1 'polypeptide(L)'
;MIVTYLLFFGTAMIVLGAAELADPRRAFSLWRSWSAHRLFFMHGVLLIVAGFPLVLYHGPLSTIVFIIGLVIVFTGPFVLIYPEKIRAMFTSLEEELGSDRIRTIMRMESFIRIAAGAILVVAYFTG
;
A
#
# COMPACT_ATOMS: atom_id res chain seq x y z
N MET A 1 11.12 1.23 19.80
CA MET A 1 10.16 2.10 19.09
C MET A 1 9.93 1.64 17.66
N ILE A 2 10.98 1.47 16.84
CA ILE A 2 10.83 1.03 15.44
C ILE A 2 10.25 -0.38 15.32
N VAL A 3 10.64 -1.30 16.21
CA VAL A 3 10.14 -2.67 16.23
C VAL A 3 8.62 -2.69 16.47
N THR A 4 8.12 -1.97 17.47
CA THR A 4 6.67 -1.79 17.72
C THR A 4 5.94 -1.15 16.53
N TYR A 5 6.60 -0.23 15.81
CA TYR A 5 6.06 0.36 14.59
C TYR A 5 5.85 -0.68 13.49
N LEU A 6 6.80 -1.61 13.30
CA LEU A 6 6.68 -2.71 12.34
C LEU A 6 5.46 -3.58 12.64
N LEU A 7 5.22 -3.90 13.92
CA LEU A 7 4.05 -4.68 14.32
C LEU A 7 2.75 -3.96 13.99
N PHE A 8 2.62 -2.68 14.36
CA PHE A 8 1.42 -1.89 14.12
C PHE A 8 1.17 -1.71 12.62
N PHE A 9 2.17 -1.26 11.88
CA PHE A 9 2.06 -1.01 10.45
C PHE A 9 1.83 -2.30 9.66
N GLY A 10 2.55 -3.38 9.99
CA GLY A 10 2.34 -4.69 9.38
C GLY A 10 0.94 -5.25 9.63
N THR A 11 0.43 -5.13 10.86
CA THR A 11 -0.94 -5.55 11.19
C THR A 11 -1.97 -4.72 10.41
N ALA A 12 -1.79 -3.40 10.33
CA ALA A 12 -2.66 -2.54 9.54
C ALA A 12 -2.67 -2.91 8.06
N MET A 13 -1.51 -3.23 7.47
CA MET A 13 -1.40 -3.71 6.08
C MET A 13 -2.13 -5.03 5.86
N ILE A 14 -2.00 -5.99 6.79
CA ILE A 14 -2.71 -7.28 6.72
C ILE A 14 -4.22 -7.06 6.79
N VAL A 15 -4.70 -6.24 7.74
CA VAL A 15 -6.13 -5.96 7.89
C VAL A 15 -6.71 -5.27 6.66
N LEU A 16 -6.01 -4.25 6.13
CA LEU A 16 -6.41 -3.56 4.91
C LEU A 16 -6.43 -4.51 3.70
N GLY A 17 -5.36 -5.29 3.51
CA GLY A 17 -5.30 -6.25 2.41
C GLY A 17 -6.36 -7.35 2.53
N ALA A 18 -6.65 -7.83 3.74
CA ALA A 18 -7.71 -8.81 3.97
C ALA A 18 -9.10 -8.22 3.66
N ALA A 19 -9.35 -6.96 4.03
CA ALA A 19 -10.59 -6.26 3.71
C ALA A 19 -10.78 -6.09 2.19
N GLU A 20 -9.71 -5.76 1.47
CA GLU A 20 -9.74 -5.63 0.01
C GLU A 20 -9.88 -6.98 -0.71
N LEU A 21 -9.28 -8.04 -0.15
CA LEU A 21 -9.42 -9.39 -0.68
C LEU A 21 -10.86 -9.92 -0.53
N ALA A 22 -11.54 -9.53 0.56
CA ALA A 22 -12.92 -9.92 0.84
C ALA A 22 -13.93 -9.28 -0.14
N ASP A 23 -13.78 -7.98 -0.44
CA ASP A 23 -14.61 -7.30 -1.45
C ASP A 23 -13.77 -6.43 -2.41
N PRO A 24 -13.20 -7.06 -3.46
CA PRO A 24 -12.35 -6.37 -4.43
C PRO A 24 -13.07 -5.27 -5.22
N ARG A 25 -14.40 -5.41 -5.42
CA ARG A 25 -15.18 -4.44 -6.20
C ARG A 25 -15.40 -3.17 -5.40
N ARG A 26 -15.81 -3.31 -4.13
CA ARG A 26 -15.94 -2.16 -3.24
C ARG A 26 -14.60 -1.50 -2.98
N ALA A 27 -13.54 -2.30 -2.76
CA ALA A 27 -12.19 -1.78 -2.62
C ALA A 27 -11.78 -0.92 -3.82
N PHE A 28 -11.96 -1.41 -5.05
CA PHE A 28 -11.67 -0.63 -6.26
C PHE A 28 -12.47 0.68 -6.30
N SER A 29 -13.77 0.64 -6.01
CA SER A 29 -14.61 1.85 -6.01
C SER A 29 -14.18 2.88 -4.95
N LEU A 30 -13.74 2.41 -3.78
CA LEU A 30 -13.23 3.26 -2.70
C LEU A 30 -11.90 3.90 -3.12
N TRP A 31 -10.99 3.12 -3.70
CA TRP A 31 -9.72 3.65 -4.21
C TRP A 31 -9.91 4.65 -5.34
N ARG A 32 -10.84 4.39 -6.26
CA ARG A 32 -11.23 5.34 -7.30
C ARG A 32 -11.80 6.63 -6.71
N SER A 33 -12.74 6.52 -5.77
CA SER A 33 -13.33 7.69 -5.11
C SER A 33 -12.27 8.48 -4.31
N TRP A 34 -11.36 7.79 -3.64
CA TRP A 34 -10.30 8.40 -2.86
C TRP A 34 -9.25 9.09 -3.73
N SER A 35 -8.80 8.44 -4.81
CA SER A 35 -7.90 9.03 -5.80
C SER A 35 -8.50 10.24 -6.52
N ALA A 36 -9.83 10.30 -6.62
CA ALA A 36 -10.53 11.46 -7.13
C ALA A 36 -10.74 12.58 -6.08
N HIS A 37 -10.41 12.38 -4.81
CA HIS A 37 -10.61 13.42 -3.81
C HIS A 37 -9.49 14.48 -3.86
N ARG A 38 -9.83 15.76 -3.58
CA ARG A 38 -8.84 16.86 -3.55
C ARG A 38 -7.70 16.62 -2.56
N LEU A 39 -7.97 15.88 -1.48
CA LEU A 39 -6.99 15.55 -0.44
C LEU A 39 -6.14 14.32 -0.76
N PHE A 40 -6.24 13.75 -1.96
CA PHE A 40 -5.43 12.58 -2.33
C PHE A 40 -3.91 12.85 -2.24
N PHE A 41 -3.47 14.10 -2.42
CA PHE A 41 -2.07 14.47 -2.17
C PHE A 41 -1.61 14.14 -0.74
N MET A 42 -2.49 14.25 0.26
CA MET A 42 -2.16 13.90 1.65
C MET A 42 -1.86 12.40 1.80
N HIS A 43 -2.44 11.56 0.94
CA HIS A 43 -2.09 10.14 0.89
C HIS A 43 -0.61 9.96 0.51
N GLY A 44 -0.11 10.73 -0.45
CA GLY A 44 1.32 10.73 -0.81
C GLY A 44 2.22 11.16 0.34
N VAL A 45 1.85 12.19 1.10
CA VAL A 45 2.58 12.59 2.33
C VAL A 45 2.54 11.47 3.37
N LEU A 46 1.37 10.85 3.58
CA LEU A 46 1.20 9.75 4.51
C LEU A 46 2.09 8.55 4.15
N LEU A 47 2.19 8.22 2.87
CA LEU A 47 3.08 7.16 2.38
C LEU A 47 4.55 7.46 2.69
N ILE A 48 5.01 8.70 2.50
CA ILE A 48 6.40 9.08 2.85
C ILE A 48 6.63 8.92 4.35
N VAL A 49 5.74 9.50 5.18
CA VAL A 49 5.87 9.48 6.64
C VAL A 49 5.77 8.06 7.20
N ALA A 50 4.91 7.21 6.63
CA ALA A 50 4.78 5.82 7.04
C ALA A 50 5.90 4.92 6.52
N GLY A 51 6.37 5.13 5.29
CA GLY A 51 7.44 4.31 4.73
C GLY A 51 8.82 4.64 5.31
N PHE A 52 9.07 5.89 5.71
CA PHE A 52 10.40 6.33 6.15
C PHE A 52 10.94 5.58 7.38
N PRO A 53 10.16 5.32 8.45
CA PRO A 53 10.62 4.49 9.56
C PRO A 53 11.08 3.09 9.16
N LEU A 54 10.52 2.50 8.10
CA LEU A 54 10.93 1.16 7.63
C LEU A 54 12.36 1.17 7.08
N VAL A 55 12.79 2.28 6.47
CA VAL A 55 14.13 2.47 5.91
C VAL A 55 15.21 2.47 7.00
N LEU A 56 14.83 2.81 8.25
CA LEU A 56 15.75 2.92 9.39
C LEU A 56 15.85 1.62 10.21
N TYR A 57 15.23 0.52 9.79
CA TYR A 57 15.27 -0.75 10.51
C TYR A 57 16.59 -1.50 10.31
N HIS A 58 17.21 -1.98 11.40
CA HIS A 58 18.54 -2.60 11.42
C HIS A 58 18.55 -4.03 12.02
N GLY A 59 17.51 -4.85 11.77
CA GLY A 59 17.45 -6.24 12.25
C GLY A 59 17.74 -7.30 11.17
N PRO A 60 17.47 -8.60 11.45
CA PRO A 60 17.79 -9.71 10.53
C PRO A 60 17.12 -9.62 9.14
N LEU A 61 15.97 -8.96 9.06
CA LEU A 61 15.22 -8.73 7.81
C LEU A 61 15.42 -7.30 7.26
N SER A 62 16.46 -6.59 7.68
CA SER A 62 16.73 -5.19 7.33
C SER A 62 16.66 -4.91 5.84
N THR A 63 17.31 -5.73 5.00
CA THR A 63 17.28 -5.57 3.54
C THR A 63 15.86 -5.61 2.96
N ILE A 64 15.03 -6.54 3.39
CA ILE A 64 13.67 -6.71 2.84
C ILE A 64 12.77 -5.57 3.33
N VAL A 65 12.82 -5.25 4.62
CA VAL A 65 12.05 -4.15 5.21
C VAL A 65 12.46 -2.80 4.60
N PHE A 66 13.75 -2.61 4.31
CA PHE A 66 14.28 -1.45 3.63
C PHE A 66 13.71 -1.32 2.21
N ILE A 67 13.68 -2.41 1.43
CA ILE A 67 13.08 -2.41 0.08
C ILE A 67 11.58 -2.06 0.14
N ILE A 68 10.83 -2.66 1.07
CA ILE A 68 9.41 -2.33 1.28
C ILE A 68 9.26 -0.83 1.61
N GLY A 69 10.07 -0.33 2.54
CA GLY A 69 10.11 1.09 2.91
C GLY A 69 10.38 1.99 1.71
N LEU A 70 11.38 1.68 0.89
CA LEU A 70 11.69 2.45 -0.31
C LEU A 70 10.53 2.48 -1.30
N VAL A 71 9.91 1.34 -1.59
CA VAL A 71 8.77 1.27 -2.51
C VAL A 71 7.63 2.18 -2.02
N ILE A 72 7.29 2.12 -0.72
CA ILE A 72 6.25 2.94 -0.12
C ILE A 72 6.64 4.43 -0.18
N VAL A 73 7.86 4.78 0.25
CA VAL A 73 8.36 6.15 0.25
C VAL A 73 8.34 6.73 -1.15
N PHE A 74 8.84 6.02 -2.17
CA PHE A 74 8.88 6.51 -3.55
C PHE A 74 7.50 6.57 -4.23
N THR A 75 6.56 5.73 -3.80
CA THR A 75 5.16 5.86 -4.23
C THR A 75 4.57 7.20 -3.78
N GLY A 76 4.99 7.73 -2.63
CA GLY A 76 4.56 9.01 -2.10
C GLY A 76 4.76 10.21 -3.04
N PRO A 77 6.00 10.54 -3.48
CA PRO A 77 6.27 11.56 -4.48
C PRO A 77 5.52 11.34 -5.79
N PHE A 78 5.38 10.09 -6.25
CA PHE A 78 4.61 9.81 -7.46
C PHE A 78 3.15 10.23 -7.32
N VAL A 79 2.52 9.90 -6.18
CA VAL A 79 1.15 10.33 -5.85
C VAL A 79 1.05 11.84 -5.68
N LEU A 80 2.06 12.49 -5.08
CA LEU A 80 2.09 13.95 -4.88
C LEU A 80 2.21 14.74 -6.17
N ILE A 81 3.10 14.31 -7.07
CA ILE A 81 3.44 15.05 -8.29
C ILE A 81 2.41 14.75 -9.40
N TYR A 82 1.89 13.52 -9.45
CA TYR A 82 1.03 13.06 -10.54
C TYR A 82 -0.32 12.48 -10.10
N PRO A 83 -1.12 13.19 -9.27
CA PRO A 83 -2.44 12.69 -8.84
C PRO A 83 -3.40 12.50 -10.03
N GLU A 84 -3.33 13.38 -11.03
CA GLU A 84 -4.08 13.31 -12.29
C GLU A 84 -3.82 11.99 -13.04
N LYS A 85 -2.57 11.52 -13.07
CA LYS A 85 -2.20 10.26 -13.74
C LYS A 85 -2.78 9.04 -13.03
N ILE A 86 -2.79 9.05 -11.70
CA ILE A 86 -3.42 7.99 -10.90
C ILE A 86 -4.92 7.96 -11.18
N ARG A 87 -5.59 9.12 -11.18
CA ARG A 87 -7.02 9.20 -11.49
C ARG A 87 -7.32 8.69 -12.91
N ALA A 88 -6.54 9.11 -13.90
CA ALA A 88 -6.69 8.67 -15.28
C ALA A 88 -6.52 7.15 -15.42
N MET A 89 -5.55 6.55 -14.70
CA MET A 89 -5.35 5.11 -14.65
C MET A 89 -6.57 4.37 -14.08
N PHE A 90 -7.18 4.85 -12.98
CA PHE A 90 -8.38 4.21 -12.44
C PHE A 90 -9.56 4.29 -13.42
N THR A 91 -9.72 5.41 -14.13
CA THR A 91 -10.76 5.55 -15.17
C THR A 91 -10.49 4.61 -16.35
N SER A 92 -9.26 4.53 -16.86
CA SER A 92 -8.93 3.67 -17.99
C SER A 92 -9.06 2.19 -17.64
N LEU A 93 -8.67 1.78 -16.42
CA LEU A 93 -8.86 0.41 -15.95
C LEU A 93 -10.34 0.01 -15.91
N GLU A 94 -11.25 0.95 -15.60
CA GLU A 94 -12.69 0.66 -15.58
C GLU A 94 -13.32 0.60 -16.96
N GLU A 95 -12.88 1.46 -17.89
CA GLU A 95 -13.38 1.50 -19.27
C GLU A 95 -12.84 0.34 -20.11
N GLU A 96 -11.57 -0.01 -19.95
CA GLU A 96 -10.89 -1.02 -20.78
C GLU A 96 -10.97 -2.44 -20.21
N LEU A 97 -10.99 -2.58 -18.88
CA LEU A 97 -10.97 -3.89 -18.24
C LEU A 97 -12.35 -4.27 -17.70
N GLY A 98 -12.83 -5.43 -18.14
CA GLY A 98 -14.03 -6.03 -17.56
C GLY A 98 -13.88 -6.30 -16.06
N SER A 99 -15.01 -6.37 -15.36
CA SER A 99 -15.06 -6.47 -13.88
C SER A 99 -14.27 -7.64 -13.28
N ASP A 100 -14.05 -8.72 -14.05
CA ASP A 100 -13.27 -9.87 -13.61
C ASP A 100 -11.76 -9.60 -13.58
N ARG A 101 -11.24 -8.81 -14.53
CA ARG A 101 -9.81 -8.43 -14.55
C ARG A 101 -9.49 -7.44 -13.44
N ILE A 102 -10.37 -6.47 -13.20
CA ILE A 102 -10.27 -5.55 -12.06
C ILE A 102 -10.21 -6.33 -10.75
N ARG A 103 -11.09 -7.33 -10.59
CA ARG A 103 -11.09 -8.21 -9.41
C ARG A 103 -9.76 -8.95 -9.25
N THR A 104 -9.17 -9.45 -10.33
CA THR A 104 -7.86 -10.13 -10.29
C THR A 104 -6.73 -9.18 -9.91
N ILE A 105 -6.69 -7.97 -10.49
CA ILE A 105 -5.68 -6.95 -10.14
C ILE A 105 -5.78 -6.60 -8.66
N MET A 106 -6.98 -6.31 -8.16
CA MET A 106 -7.20 -6.01 -6.75
C MET A 106 -6.78 -7.16 -5.84
N ARG A 107 -7.11 -8.42 -6.20
CA ARG A 107 -6.65 -9.59 -5.42
C ARG A 107 -5.13 -9.71 -5.36
N MET A 108 -4.44 -9.46 -6.47
CA MET A 108 -2.97 -9.48 -6.51
C MET A 108 -2.38 -8.38 -5.63
N GLU A 109 -2.94 -7.18 -5.72
CA GLU A 109 -2.52 -6.01 -4.94
C GLU A 109 -2.71 -6.25 -3.43
N SER A 110 -3.88 -6.77 -3.03
CA SER A 110 -4.16 -7.18 -1.66
C SER A 110 -3.24 -8.28 -1.16
N PHE A 111 -2.92 -9.28 -2.00
CA PHE A 111 -1.99 -10.34 -1.64
C PHE A 111 -0.58 -9.80 -1.39
N ILE A 112 -0.07 -8.93 -2.27
CA ILE A 112 1.24 -8.27 -2.10
C ILE A 112 1.24 -7.47 -0.78
N ARG A 113 0.16 -6.76 -0.49
CA ARG A 113 0.02 -5.96 0.74
C ARG A 113 0.01 -6.84 2.01
N ILE A 114 -0.72 -7.95 2.00
CA ILE A 114 -0.73 -8.92 3.11
C ILE A 114 0.66 -9.53 3.30
N ALA A 115 1.32 -9.93 2.20
CA ALA A 115 2.65 -10.53 2.25
C ALA A 115 3.69 -9.55 2.83
N ALA A 116 3.67 -8.28 2.38
CA ALA A 116 4.50 -7.23 2.94
C ALA A 116 4.21 -7.03 4.43
N GLY A 117 2.94 -6.94 4.83
CA GLY A 117 2.54 -6.81 6.22
C GLY A 117 3.00 -7.99 7.10
N ALA A 118 2.89 -9.22 6.59
CA ALA A 118 3.37 -10.42 7.27
C ALA A 118 4.90 -10.38 7.49
N ILE A 119 5.66 -9.93 6.50
CA ILE A 119 7.12 -9.76 6.63
C ILE A 119 7.44 -8.75 7.75
N LEU A 120 6.70 -7.64 7.85
CA LEU A 120 6.91 -6.65 8.91
C LEU A 120 6.58 -7.20 10.30
N VAL A 121 5.52 -8.01 10.43
CA VAL A 121 5.18 -8.69 11.69
C VAL A 121 6.24 -9.73 12.05
N VAL A 122 6.76 -10.49 11.10
CA VAL A 122 7.87 -11.42 11.36
C VAL A 122 9.16 -10.68 11.74
N ALA A 123 9.43 -9.53 11.11
CA ALA A 123 10.55 -8.67 11.47
C ALA A 123 10.45 -8.18 12.92
N TYR A 124 9.24 -7.95 13.44
CA TYR A 124 9.03 -7.64 14.86
C TYR A 124 9.45 -8.77 15.81
N PHE A 125 9.19 -10.02 15.46
CA PHE A 125 9.54 -11.17 16.31
C PHE A 125 11.00 -11.61 16.20
N THR A 126 11.72 -11.12 15.18
CA THR A 126 13.09 -11.53 14.88
C THR A 126 14.14 -10.46 15.20
N GLY A 127 13.72 -9.20 15.38
CA GLY A 127 14.59 -8.07 15.74
C GLY A 127 14.43 -7.64 17.19
#